data_AF-J0D6R7-F1
#
_entry.id   AF-J0D6R7-F1
#
_cell.length_a   1.000
_cell.length_b   1.000
_cell.length_c   1.000
_cell.angle_alpha   90.00
_cell.angle_beta   90.00
_cell.angle_gamma   90.00
#
_symmetry.space_group_name_H-M   'P 1'
#
loop_
_entity.id
_entity.type
_entity.pdbx_description
1 polymer ?
#
loop_
_entity_poly.entity_id
_entity_poly.type
_entity_poly.pdbx_seq_one_letter_code
_entity_poly.pdbx_strand_id
1 'polypeptide(L)'
;MFSLASLLALYALAVPMASAAALATRASISDCVTKFAGVLSAPLTKNSKTTSKSFTLSSKNQVAYLGDGKSPLVVQYQQCASLNSGLPTDTAAAGRLFVPAEGKCISITNQSKSSAPYYTTLSKCGTEYSQRFGVFFNDNNSIYWDLQTGESDEEGTILQGGCGVLGYKAKSDGTPIITHTNEQITLECNSNAAFRIVTTVA
;
A
#
# COMPACT_ATOMS: atom_id res chain seq x y z
N MET A 1 14.10 -51.15 71.28
CA MET A 1 13.02 -51.99 71.86
C MET A 1 11.96 -51.01 72.34
N PHE A 2 10.75 -50.87 71.80
CA PHE A 2 9.84 -51.78 71.12
C PHE A 2 9.18 -51.13 69.89
N SER A 3 8.79 -52.01 68.97
CA SER A 3 7.99 -51.78 67.76
C SER A 3 6.55 -51.40 68.09
N LEU A 4 5.92 -50.55 67.26
CA LEU A 4 4.48 -50.66 66.98
C LEU A 4 4.18 -50.27 65.54
N ALA A 5 3.38 -51.12 64.93
CA ALA A 5 3.17 -51.25 63.50
C ALA A 5 1.94 -50.46 63.01
N SER A 6 1.87 -50.39 61.68
CA SER A 6 0.65 -50.33 60.86
C SER A 6 0.03 -48.95 60.64
N LEU A 7 0.05 -48.49 59.38
CA LEU A 7 -1.11 -48.63 58.50
C LEU A 7 -0.75 -48.15 57.08
N LEU A 8 -0.95 -49.03 56.10
CA LEU A 8 -0.94 -48.71 54.68
C LEU A 8 -2.10 -47.74 54.35
N ALA A 9 -1.80 -46.72 53.54
CA ALA A 9 -2.75 -46.16 52.60
C ALA A 9 -1.99 -45.66 51.36
N LEU A 10 -2.08 -46.42 50.25
CA LEU A 10 -1.66 -45.97 48.93
C LEU A 10 -2.61 -44.88 48.45
N TYR A 11 -2.13 -43.64 48.34
CA TYR A 11 -2.79 -42.62 47.52
C TYR A 11 -2.08 -42.51 46.17
N ALA A 12 -2.73 -43.08 45.15
CA ALA A 12 -2.39 -42.85 43.75
C ALA A 12 -2.84 -41.43 43.36
N LEU A 13 -1.92 -40.47 43.38
CA LEU A 13 -2.15 -39.15 42.80
C LEU A 13 -1.97 -39.25 41.28
N ALA A 14 -3.09 -39.35 40.57
CA ALA A 14 -3.14 -39.19 39.13
C ALA A 14 -2.70 -37.76 38.77
N VAL A 15 -1.60 -37.65 38.03
CA VAL A 15 -1.13 -36.40 37.44
C VAL A 15 -2.07 -36.05 36.28
N PRO A 16 -2.80 -34.92 36.31
CA PRO A 16 -3.46 -34.47 35.09
C PRO A 16 -2.39 -33.93 34.15
N MET A 17 -2.02 -34.71 33.14
CA MET A 17 -1.44 -34.17 31.91
C MET A 17 -2.52 -33.30 31.26
N ALA A 18 -2.53 -32.02 31.61
CA ALA A 18 -3.21 -31.02 30.81
C ALA A 18 -2.43 -30.90 29.50
N SER A 19 -2.87 -31.65 28.48
CA SER A 19 -2.59 -31.33 27.09
C SER A 19 -3.18 -29.95 26.82
N ALA A 20 -2.38 -28.91 27.02
CA ALA A 20 -2.58 -27.64 26.37
C ALA A 20 -2.42 -27.90 24.88
N ALA A 21 -3.54 -28.22 24.22
CA ALA A 21 -3.65 -28.15 22.78
C ALA A 21 -3.18 -26.74 22.41
N ALA A 22 -1.98 -26.65 21.83
CA ALA A 22 -1.55 -25.46 21.14
C ALA A 22 -2.68 -25.14 20.16
N LEU A 23 -3.43 -24.07 20.46
CA LEU A 23 -4.31 -23.44 19.50
C LEU A 23 -3.43 -23.17 18.30
N ALA A 24 -3.52 -24.03 17.28
CA ALA A 24 -2.98 -23.75 15.98
C ALA A 24 -3.63 -22.42 15.60
N THR A 25 -2.84 -21.35 15.66
CA THR A 25 -3.24 -20.03 15.18
C THR A 25 -3.83 -20.30 13.80
N ARG A 26 -5.16 -20.13 13.66
CA ARG A 26 -5.80 -20.16 12.34
C ARG A 26 -4.92 -19.30 11.44
N ALA A 27 -4.45 -19.86 10.34
CA ALA A 27 -3.68 -19.13 9.36
C ALA A 27 -4.40 -17.80 9.13
N SER A 28 -3.79 -16.69 9.55
CA SER A 28 -4.36 -15.37 9.35
C SER A 28 -4.46 -15.20 7.84
N ILE A 29 -5.67 -15.19 7.29
CA ILE A 29 -5.88 -14.82 5.90
C ILE A 29 -5.21 -13.45 5.74
N SER A 30 -4.22 -13.37 4.84
CA SER A 30 -3.51 -12.11 4.59
C SER A 30 -4.55 -11.05 4.25
N ASP A 31 -4.61 -9.99 5.06
CA ASP A 31 -5.53 -8.87 4.87
C ASP A 31 -5.41 -8.26 3.46
N CYS A 32 -4.21 -8.32 2.91
CA CYS A 32 -3.88 -7.84 1.57
C CYS A 32 -3.63 -9.01 0.60
N VAL A 33 -4.23 -8.94 -0.59
CA VAL A 33 -4.05 -9.90 -1.68
C VAL A 33 -3.53 -9.19 -2.92
N THR A 34 -2.41 -9.65 -3.47
CA THR A 34 -1.85 -9.13 -4.72
C THR A 34 -2.83 -9.36 -5.88
N LYS A 35 -3.26 -8.28 -6.54
CA LYS A 35 -4.13 -8.33 -7.72
C LYS A 35 -3.37 -8.23 -9.03
N PHE A 36 -2.36 -7.36 -9.07
CA PHE A 36 -1.51 -7.17 -10.23
C PHE A 36 -0.10 -6.83 -9.78
N ALA A 37 0.87 -7.29 -10.57
CA ALA A 37 2.29 -7.07 -10.36
C ALA A 37 2.93 -6.68 -11.69
N GLY A 38 3.87 -5.73 -11.67
CA GLY A 38 4.50 -5.25 -12.89
C GLY A 38 5.21 -3.93 -12.69
N VAL A 39 5.51 -3.25 -13.79
CA VAL A 39 6.24 -1.98 -13.77
C VAL A 39 5.28 -0.82 -13.53
N LEU A 40 5.51 -0.06 -12.46
CA LEU A 40 4.81 1.20 -12.22
C LEU A 40 5.16 2.19 -13.33
N SER A 41 4.15 2.67 -14.05
CA SER A 41 4.33 3.47 -15.26
C SER A 41 3.36 4.64 -15.34
N ALA A 42 3.82 5.70 -16.00
CA ALA A 42 3.03 6.83 -16.47
C ALA A 42 2.52 6.57 -17.89
N PRO A 43 1.22 6.70 -18.18
CA PRO A 43 0.71 6.74 -19.54
C PRO A 43 0.99 8.12 -20.17
N LEU A 44 1.75 8.14 -21.25
CA LEU A 44 2.10 9.35 -22.00
C LEU A 44 1.45 9.32 -23.38
N THR A 45 0.64 10.32 -23.69
CA THR A 45 -0.07 10.46 -24.97
C THR A 45 0.52 11.59 -25.81
N LYS A 46 1.15 11.22 -26.92
CA LYS A 46 1.70 12.17 -27.91
C LYS A 46 1.21 11.78 -29.30
N ASN A 47 0.69 12.75 -30.06
CA ASN A 47 0.17 12.52 -31.41
C ASN A 47 -0.84 11.36 -31.47
N SER A 48 -1.79 11.32 -30.53
CA SER A 48 -2.81 10.27 -30.39
C SER A 48 -2.29 8.84 -30.13
N LYS A 49 -0.99 8.69 -29.81
CA LYS A 49 -0.40 7.42 -29.38
C LYS A 49 -0.05 7.48 -27.91
N THR A 50 -0.63 6.55 -27.14
CA THR A 50 -0.28 6.36 -25.73
C THR A 50 0.84 5.35 -25.59
N THR A 51 1.87 5.71 -24.85
CA THR A 51 3.00 4.85 -24.48
C THR A 51 3.17 4.84 -22.98
N SER A 52 3.67 3.75 -22.41
CA SER A 52 3.92 3.66 -20.98
C SER A 52 5.40 3.96 -20.71
N LYS A 53 5.68 4.88 -19.77
CA LYS A 53 7.04 5.17 -19.31
C LYS A 53 7.17 4.82 -17.83
N SER A 54 8.20 4.06 -17.48
CA SER A 54 8.37 3.57 -16.11
C SER A 54 8.79 4.68 -15.15
N PHE A 55 8.30 4.57 -13.93
CA PHE A 55 8.89 5.24 -12.77
C PHE A 55 10.10 4.43 -12.26
N THR A 56 10.90 5.05 -11.40
CA THR A 56 12.01 4.42 -10.67
C THR A 56 11.99 4.87 -9.20
N LEU A 57 12.98 4.43 -8.42
CA LEU A 57 13.25 4.96 -7.08
C LEU A 57 14.48 5.86 -7.13
N SER A 58 14.39 7.02 -6.48
CA SER A 58 15.56 7.86 -6.22
C SER A 58 16.46 7.23 -5.16
N SER A 59 17.67 7.77 -5.00
CA SER A 59 18.61 7.39 -3.93
C SER A 59 18.07 7.61 -2.51
N LYS A 60 16.95 8.33 -2.36
CA LYS A 60 16.26 8.57 -1.09
C LYS A 60 15.00 7.71 -0.92
N ASN A 61 14.83 6.66 -1.72
CA ASN A 61 13.64 5.80 -1.71
C ASN A 61 12.34 6.56 -1.98
N GLN A 62 12.38 7.51 -2.91
CA GLN A 62 11.21 8.27 -3.36
C GLN A 62 10.84 7.83 -4.77
N VAL A 63 9.56 7.82 -5.11
CA VAL A 63 9.15 7.58 -6.50
C VAL A 63 9.67 8.72 -7.36
N ALA A 64 10.39 8.37 -8.43
CA ALA A 64 11.06 9.29 -9.32
C ALA A 64 10.75 8.96 -10.78
N TYR A 65 11.00 9.93 -11.67
CA TYR A 65 10.82 9.74 -13.11
C TYR A 65 12.00 10.31 -13.89
N LEU A 66 12.72 9.41 -14.58
CA LEU A 66 13.88 9.75 -15.43
C LEU A 66 13.55 9.72 -16.93
N GLY A 67 12.46 9.04 -17.31
CA GLY A 67 12.02 8.91 -18.70
C GLY A 67 12.90 8.01 -19.59
N ASP A 68 14.00 7.47 -19.06
CA ASP A 68 14.95 6.62 -19.80
C ASP A 68 14.60 5.13 -19.79
N GLY A 69 13.67 4.72 -18.91
CA GLY A 69 13.26 3.32 -18.77
C GLY A 69 14.24 2.44 -17.99
N LYS A 70 15.32 3.00 -17.45
CA LYS A 70 16.31 2.22 -16.69
C LYS A 70 15.81 1.96 -15.28
N SER A 71 16.15 0.79 -14.75
CA SER A 71 15.76 0.35 -13.39
C SER A 71 14.27 0.59 -13.09
N PRO A 72 13.37 0.00 -13.89
CA PRO A 72 11.93 0.20 -13.72
C PRO A 72 11.48 -0.23 -12.32
N LEU A 73 10.64 0.59 -11.68
CA LEU A 73 10.07 0.30 -10.38
C LEU A 73 9.01 -0.79 -10.49
N VAL A 74 9.37 -2.00 -10.08
CA VAL A 74 8.44 -3.13 -10.00
C VAL A 74 7.63 -3.07 -8.70
N VAL A 75 6.31 -3.10 -8.85
CA VAL A 75 5.36 -3.03 -7.73
C VAL A 75 4.32 -4.13 -7.81
N GLN A 76 3.67 -4.37 -6.70
CA GLN A 76 2.45 -5.15 -6.58
C GLN A 76 1.35 -4.24 -6.04
N TYR A 77 0.23 -4.18 -6.74
CA TYR A 77 -0.97 -3.66 -6.11
C TYR A 77 -1.60 -4.77 -5.29
N GLN A 78 -1.68 -4.53 -3.99
CA GLN A 78 -2.29 -5.44 -3.05
C GLN A 78 -3.61 -4.82 -2.59
N GLN A 79 -4.73 -5.44 -2.95
CA GLN A 79 -6.04 -5.03 -2.45
C GLN A 79 -6.16 -5.49 -1.00
N CYS A 80 -6.47 -4.58 -0.08
CA CYS A 80 -6.51 -4.88 1.36
C CYS A 80 -7.92 -4.68 1.90
N ALA A 81 -8.43 -5.65 2.66
CA ALA A 81 -9.77 -5.56 3.23
C ALA A 81 -9.84 -4.45 4.29
N SER A 82 -8.83 -4.34 5.14
CA SER A 82 -8.69 -3.29 6.17
C SER A 82 -8.66 -1.87 5.60
N LEU A 83 -8.20 -1.72 4.35
CA LEU A 83 -8.17 -0.44 3.65
C LEU A 83 -9.49 -0.13 2.95
N ASN A 84 -10.59 -0.87 3.16
CA ASN A 84 -11.91 -0.51 2.62
C ASN A 84 -12.79 0.25 3.63
N SER A 85 -12.26 0.66 4.79
CA SER A 85 -12.99 1.49 5.75
C SER A 85 -13.13 2.95 5.27
N GLY A 86 -14.31 3.56 5.47
CA GLY A 86 -14.63 4.93 5.02
C GLY A 86 -15.81 4.95 4.05
N LEU A 87 -16.13 6.13 3.50
CA LEU A 87 -17.22 6.26 2.53
C LEU A 87 -16.93 5.41 1.28
N PRO A 88 -17.86 4.55 0.83
CA PRO A 88 -17.68 3.76 -0.37
C PRO A 88 -17.59 4.68 -1.58
N THR A 89 -16.46 4.64 -2.28
CA THR A 89 -16.42 5.03 -3.68
C THR A 89 -16.76 3.77 -4.48
N ASP A 90 -17.98 3.71 -5.03
CA ASP A 90 -18.50 2.53 -5.75
C ASP A 90 -17.65 2.10 -6.97
N THR A 91 -16.59 2.85 -7.29
CA THR A 91 -15.77 2.71 -8.50
C THR A 91 -14.32 2.29 -8.23
N ALA A 92 -13.79 2.48 -7.02
CA ALA A 92 -12.39 2.17 -6.70
C ALA A 92 -12.29 1.05 -5.66
N ALA A 93 -11.47 0.05 -5.92
CA ALA A 93 -11.04 -0.89 -4.88
C ALA A 93 -9.83 -0.30 -4.17
N ALA A 94 -9.82 -0.36 -2.83
CA ALA A 94 -8.72 0.17 -2.04
C ALA A 94 -7.63 -0.87 -1.78
N GLY A 95 -6.39 -0.40 -1.70
CA GLY A 95 -5.22 -1.23 -1.57
C GLY A 95 -3.96 -0.40 -1.38
N ARG A 96 -2.81 -1.05 -1.57
CA ARG A 96 -1.49 -0.43 -1.43
C ARG A 96 -0.55 -0.85 -2.56
N LEU A 97 0.45 -0.03 -2.83
CA LEU A 97 1.55 -0.37 -3.74
C LEU A 97 2.74 -0.91 -2.94
N PHE A 98 2.93 -2.23 -2.98
CA PHE A 98 4.07 -2.93 -2.39
C PHE A 98 5.24 -2.97 -3.38
N VAL A 99 6.45 -2.71 -2.90
CA VAL A 99 7.71 -2.81 -3.66
C VAL A 99 8.46 -4.05 -3.17
N PRO A 100 8.39 -5.19 -3.89
CA PRO A 100 8.94 -6.46 -3.40
C PRO A 100 10.43 -6.42 -3.13
N ALA A 101 11.20 -5.72 -3.97
CA ALA A 101 12.65 -5.59 -3.83
C ALA A 101 13.05 -4.90 -2.51
N GLU A 102 12.18 -4.05 -1.97
CA GLU A 102 12.45 -3.25 -0.78
C GLU A 102 11.72 -3.77 0.47
N GLY A 103 10.79 -4.71 0.31
CA GLY A 103 9.92 -5.18 1.40
C GLY A 103 9.06 -4.05 2.01
N LYS A 104 8.77 -2.99 1.24
CA LYS A 104 8.14 -1.75 1.70
C LYS A 104 6.99 -1.33 0.80
N CYS A 105 6.18 -0.40 1.27
CA CYS A 105 5.06 0.16 0.52
C CYS A 105 5.32 1.63 0.19
N ILE A 106 4.78 2.08 -0.95
CA ILE A 106 4.84 3.49 -1.33
C ILE A 106 3.87 4.26 -0.43
N SER A 107 4.33 5.39 0.12
CA SER A 107 3.61 6.21 1.07
C SER A 107 3.78 7.71 0.77
N ILE A 108 2.86 8.54 1.25
CA ILE A 108 2.98 10.01 1.25
C ILE A 108 3.66 10.49 2.54
N THR A 109 4.75 11.24 2.41
CA THR A 109 5.53 11.80 3.54
C THR A 109 4.84 12.93 4.28
N ASN A 110 4.08 13.77 3.58
CA ASN A 110 3.50 15.00 4.11
C ASN A 110 1.97 14.99 4.02
N GLN A 111 1.38 13.83 4.31
CA GLN A 111 -0.05 13.56 4.22
C GLN A 111 -0.91 14.53 5.08
N SER A 112 -0.37 15.01 6.20
CA SER A 112 -1.04 15.93 7.11
C SER A 112 -1.17 17.37 6.59
N LYS A 113 -0.52 17.72 5.47
CA LYS A 113 -0.70 19.06 4.88
C LYS A 113 -2.09 19.17 4.29
N SER A 114 -2.71 20.35 4.44
CA SER A 114 -4.02 20.67 3.86
C SER A 114 -3.96 21.06 2.38
N SER A 115 -2.77 21.23 1.81
CA SER A 115 -2.58 21.61 0.42
C SER A 115 -1.34 20.97 -0.21
N ALA A 116 -1.46 20.70 -1.51
CA ALA A 116 -0.39 20.25 -2.38
C ALA A 116 0.77 21.29 -2.42
N PRO A 117 2.01 20.87 -2.73
CA PRO A 117 2.44 19.56 -3.23
C PRO A 117 2.60 18.45 -2.18
N TYR A 118 2.36 17.21 -2.58
CA TYR A 118 2.67 16.00 -1.80
C TYR A 118 3.83 15.20 -2.38
N TYR A 119 4.50 14.42 -1.53
CA TYR A 119 5.74 13.75 -1.83
C TYR A 119 5.75 12.30 -1.36
N THR A 120 6.33 11.41 -2.16
CA THR A 120 6.39 9.97 -1.91
C THR A 120 7.62 9.55 -1.09
N THR A 121 7.51 8.42 -0.40
CA THR A 121 8.60 7.68 0.23
C THR A 121 8.28 6.19 0.23
N LEU A 122 9.25 5.36 0.63
CA LEU A 122 9.00 3.98 1.04
C LEU A 122 8.93 3.87 2.56
N SER A 123 7.86 3.26 3.06
CA SER A 123 7.63 2.98 4.48
C SER A 123 7.34 1.49 4.69
N LYS A 124 7.39 1.05 5.96
CA LYS A 124 6.92 -0.29 6.32
C LYS A 124 5.44 -0.41 5.91
N CYS A 125 5.07 -1.50 5.25
CA CYS A 125 3.70 -1.73 4.86
C CYS A 125 2.77 -1.85 6.07
N GLY A 126 1.69 -1.08 6.06
CA GLY A 126 0.67 -1.06 7.10
C GLY A 126 -0.71 -0.85 6.51
N THR A 127 -1.60 -0.33 7.34
CA THR A 127 -2.96 0.10 6.99
C THR A 127 -3.09 1.62 7.07
N GLU A 128 -1.95 2.31 7.09
CA GLU A 128 -1.88 3.76 7.16
C GLU A 128 -2.46 4.35 5.89
N TYR A 129 -3.24 5.39 6.10
CA TYR A 129 -3.86 6.13 5.03
C TYR A 129 -2.89 6.73 4.00
N SER A 130 -1.67 7.09 4.41
CA SER A 130 -0.62 7.54 3.50
C SER A 130 -0.22 6.51 2.44
N GLN A 131 -0.58 5.23 2.66
CA GLN A 131 -0.29 4.08 1.80
C GLN A 131 -1.51 3.62 0.99
N ARG A 132 -2.64 4.34 1.08
CA ARG A 132 -3.89 3.94 0.46
C ARG A 132 -3.97 4.42 -1.00
N PHE A 133 -4.16 3.46 -1.89
CA PHE A 133 -4.35 3.67 -3.31
C PHE A 133 -5.68 3.07 -3.74
N GLY A 134 -6.40 3.78 -4.60
CA GLY A 134 -7.58 3.27 -5.29
C GLY A 134 -7.17 2.77 -6.67
N VAL A 135 -7.63 1.57 -7.03
CA VAL A 135 -7.64 1.11 -8.43
C VAL A 135 -9.04 1.20 -8.99
N PHE A 136 -9.17 1.89 -10.13
CA PHE A 136 -10.41 2.00 -10.88
C PHE A 136 -10.39 0.98 -12.02
N PHE A 137 -11.00 -0.19 -11.79
CA PHE A 137 -11.00 -1.30 -12.75
C PHE A 137 -11.70 -0.95 -14.07
N ASN A 138 -12.68 -0.05 -14.03
CA ASN A 138 -13.42 0.45 -15.19
C ASN A 138 -12.61 1.50 -16.01
N ASP A 139 -11.52 2.04 -15.48
CA ASP A 139 -10.64 3.00 -16.15
C ASP A 139 -9.26 2.38 -16.47
N ASN A 140 -9.29 1.20 -17.09
CA ASN A 140 -8.10 0.46 -17.51
C ASN A 140 -7.09 0.24 -16.36
N ASN A 141 -7.62 -0.01 -15.14
CA ASN A 141 -6.84 -0.14 -13.91
C ASN A 141 -5.99 1.10 -13.61
N SER A 142 -6.57 2.29 -13.75
CA SER A 142 -5.92 3.52 -13.30
C SER A 142 -5.78 3.49 -11.78
N ILE A 143 -4.59 3.88 -11.32
CA ILE A 143 -4.24 3.88 -9.91
C ILE A 143 -4.00 5.31 -9.50
N TYR A 144 -4.72 5.74 -8.48
CA TYR A 144 -4.53 7.03 -7.84
C TYR A 144 -4.24 6.81 -6.36
N TRP A 145 -3.62 7.81 -5.75
CA TRP A 145 -3.77 7.95 -4.30
C TRP A 145 -5.20 8.40 -4.07
N ASP A 146 -6.02 7.44 -3.64
CA ASP A 146 -7.42 7.65 -3.41
C ASP A 146 -7.61 8.04 -1.96
N LEU A 147 -7.51 9.34 -1.71
CA LEU A 147 -7.72 9.91 -0.39
C LEU A 147 -9.21 10.27 -0.16
N GLN A 148 -10.12 10.04 -1.12
CA GLN A 148 -11.57 10.13 -0.86
C GLN A 148 -12.07 8.99 0.02
N THR A 149 -11.32 7.91 0.05
CA THR A 149 -11.63 6.76 0.88
C THR A 149 -11.18 6.96 2.34
N GLY A 150 -10.34 7.97 2.61
CA GLY A 150 -9.74 8.22 3.92
C GLY A 150 -10.16 9.55 4.53
N GLU A 151 -11.10 9.48 5.47
CA GLU A 151 -11.13 10.39 6.61
C GLU A 151 -9.71 10.47 7.22
N SER A 152 -9.20 11.65 7.55
CA SER A 152 -7.90 11.78 8.24
C SER A 152 -8.02 11.76 9.77
N ASP A 153 -9.24 11.58 10.27
CA ASP A 153 -9.65 11.46 11.66
C ASP A 153 -10.81 10.46 11.78
N GLU A 154 -11.13 9.98 13.01
CA GLU A 154 -12.27 9.10 13.29
C GLU A 154 -13.65 9.77 13.03
N GLU A 155 -13.66 11.08 12.78
CA GLU A 155 -14.85 11.93 12.70
C GLU A 155 -15.21 12.32 11.26
N GLY A 156 -14.37 12.00 10.26
CA GLY A 156 -14.64 12.28 8.86
C GLY A 156 -14.57 13.75 8.45
N THR A 157 -13.99 14.62 9.27
CA THR A 157 -14.05 16.07 9.06
C THR A 157 -12.88 16.63 8.27
N ILE A 158 -11.74 15.94 8.28
CA ILE A 158 -10.55 16.37 7.55
C ILE A 158 -10.28 15.36 6.43
N LEU A 159 -10.50 15.80 5.18
CA LEU A 159 -10.05 15.04 4.00
C LEU A 159 -8.53 14.96 4.02
N GLN A 160 -7.99 13.76 3.83
CA GLN A 160 -6.56 13.59 3.65
C GLN A 160 -6.04 14.42 2.47
N GLY A 161 -5.04 15.25 2.76
CA GLY A 161 -4.50 16.19 1.77
C GLY A 161 -5.48 17.29 1.32
N GLY A 162 -6.62 17.47 1.99
CA GLY A 162 -7.59 18.54 1.72
C GLY A 162 -8.26 18.53 0.34
N CYS A 163 -8.09 17.49 -0.49
CA CYS A 163 -8.52 17.57 -1.90
C CYS A 163 -8.92 16.24 -2.60
N GLY A 164 -9.09 15.14 -1.87
CA GLY A 164 -9.71 13.91 -2.42
C GLY A 164 -8.78 13.01 -3.23
N VAL A 165 -8.67 13.20 -4.55
CA VAL A 165 -7.84 12.32 -5.40
C VAL A 165 -6.50 12.98 -5.71
N LEU A 166 -5.41 12.24 -5.48
CA LEU A 166 -4.06 12.66 -5.84
C LEU A 166 -3.53 11.83 -7.00
N GLY A 167 -3.16 12.54 -8.07
CA GLY A 167 -2.35 12.02 -9.16
C GLY A 167 -0.97 12.66 -9.14
N TYR A 168 -0.04 12.15 -9.95
CA TYR A 168 1.24 12.84 -10.12
C TYR A 168 1.03 14.12 -10.94
N LYS A 169 1.85 15.13 -10.68
CA LYS A 169 1.88 16.34 -11.48
C LYS A 169 2.42 16.04 -12.86
N ALA A 170 1.67 16.39 -13.90
CA ALA A 170 2.00 16.04 -15.27
C ALA A 170 1.79 17.20 -16.24
N LYS A 171 2.48 17.13 -17.38
CA LYS A 171 2.14 17.94 -18.56
C LYS A 171 0.86 17.40 -19.20
N SER A 172 0.32 18.14 -20.17
CA SER A 172 -0.88 17.74 -20.93
C SER A 172 -0.73 16.40 -21.68
N ASP A 173 0.50 15.97 -21.96
CA ASP A 173 0.81 14.69 -22.59
C ASP A 173 0.96 13.54 -21.58
N GLY A 174 0.76 13.78 -20.28
CA GLY A 174 0.94 12.78 -19.21
C GLY A 174 2.39 12.63 -18.71
N THR A 175 3.35 13.40 -19.25
CA THR A 175 4.75 13.37 -18.78
C THR A 175 4.85 13.93 -17.37
N PRO A 176 5.41 13.20 -16.39
CA PRO A 176 5.63 13.71 -15.05
C PRO A 176 6.46 15.01 -15.02
N ILE A 177 6.02 15.98 -14.22
CA ILE A 177 6.78 17.21 -13.94
C ILE A 177 7.61 16.98 -12.69
N ILE A 178 8.93 17.00 -12.86
CA ILE A 178 9.89 16.94 -11.76
C ILE A 178 10.09 18.33 -11.20
N THR A 179 9.79 18.52 -9.91
CA THR A 179 9.97 19.81 -9.22
C THR A 179 11.06 19.77 -8.15
N HIS A 180 11.65 18.58 -7.91
CA HIS A 180 12.64 18.34 -6.87
C HIS A 180 13.97 17.83 -7.41
N THR A 181 15.03 18.08 -6.66
CA THR A 181 16.43 17.79 -7.06
C THR A 181 16.76 16.30 -7.17
N ASN A 182 16.00 15.41 -6.52
CA ASN A 182 16.23 13.95 -6.59
C ASN A 182 15.31 13.25 -7.60
N GLU A 183 14.86 13.99 -8.62
CA GLU A 183 13.95 13.50 -9.67
C GLU A 183 12.60 12.98 -9.14
N GLN A 184 12.29 13.36 -7.90
CA GLN A 184 11.09 12.96 -7.20
C GLN A 184 9.87 13.57 -7.89
N ILE A 185 8.86 12.73 -8.10
CA ILE A 185 7.58 13.18 -8.60
C ILE A 185 6.83 13.97 -7.52
N THR A 186 6.08 14.96 -7.97
CA THR A 186 5.14 15.68 -7.10
C THR A 186 3.75 15.10 -7.30
N LEU A 187 2.98 14.98 -6.23
CA LEU A 187 1.55 14.68 -6.32
C LEU A 187 0.74 15.95 -6.10
N GLU A 188 -0.36 16.08 -6.83
CA GLU A 188 -1.26 17.23 -6.77
C GLU A 188 -2.72 16.80 -6.82
N CYS A 189 -3.55 17.69 -6.30
CA CYS A 189 -5.00 17.56 -6.24
C CYS A 189 -5.60 17.60 -7.65
N ASN A 190 -6.64 16.79 -7.88
CA ASN A 190 -7.41 16.79 -9.14
C ASN A 190 -6.54 16.55 -10.40
N SER A 191 -5.40 15.87 -10.24
CA SER A 191 -4.62 15.45 -11.38
C SER A 191 -5.28 14.26 -12.06
N ASN A 192 -5.50 14.38 -13.37
CA ASN A 192 -5.99 13.30 -14.23
C ASN A 192 -4.86 12.33 -14.64
N ALA A 193 -3.64 12.53 -14.13
CA ALA A 193 -2.49 11.70 -14.46
C ALA A 193 -2.41 10.51 -13.48
N ALA A 194 -3.00 9.40 -13.91
CA ALA A 194 -3.03 8.16 -13.16
C ALA A 194 -1.74 7.34 -13.31
N PHE A 195 -1.37 6.61 -12.26
CA PHE A 195 -0.40 5.54 -12.38
C PHE A 195 -1.03 4.32 -13.05
N ARG A 196 -0.21 3.52 -13.71
CA ARG A 196 -0.58 2.21 -14.23
C ARG A 196 0.47 1.17 -13.87
N ILE A 197 0.06 -0.08 -13.75
CA ILE A 197 0.97 -1.22 -13.63
C ILE A 197 0.93 -1.97 -14.95
N VAL A 198 2.08 -1.99 -15.65
CA VAL A 198 2.23 -2.72 -16.90
C VAL A 198 2.79 -4.10 -16.58
N THR A 199 2.01 -5.14 -16.89
CA THR A 199 2.32 -6.54 -16.57
C THR A 199 3.26 -7.20 -17.58
N THR A 200 3.48 -6.58 -18.73
CA THR A 200 4.38 -7.05 -19.79
C THR A 200 5.61 -6.15 -19.88
N VAL A 201 6.78 -6.71 -19.58
CA VAL A 201 8.05 -6.17 -20.07
C VAL A 201 8.08 -6.45 -21.57
N ALA A 202 8.03 -5.38 -22.38
CA ALA A 202 8.34 -5.47 -23.80
C ALA A 202 9.83 -5.71 -24.01
#